data_AF-A0A0L7LGW6-F1
#
_entry.id   AF-A0A0L7LGW6-F1
#
_cell.length_a   1.000
_cell.length_b   1.000
_cell.length_c   1.000
_cell.angle_alpha   90.00
_cell.angle_beta   90.00
_cell.angle_gamma   90.00
#
_symmetry.space_group_name_H-M   'P 1'
#
loop_
_entity.id
_entity.type
_entity.pdbx_description
1 polymer ?
#
loop_
_entity_poly.entity_id
_entity_poly.type
_entity_poly.pdbx_seq_one_letter_code
_entity_poly.pdbx_strand_id
1 'polypeptide(L)'
;TCRTRDEFLRVLEETPSLSIKTRKSKTALGIYLAKIRTGEADDRLCSIFHMTRQNVERLLNISRQCLNEDFVPIHLAKVESYGYVAIMPEIKTRTATQLTTMQGNKSRMCTICRWPVEVVNGRFKRDFRTFRHTYFNKSMLHMYEDFRIAAALTNAFHIPLFTPNHLAEYVEARSLNRHRIEFNNISGHLPHLPHFPVLTEDELILFSVGTYQLKLAASYYSEHIRGGDYIIEIYANNDDIPDLNNFDLPTTNIWLLRSRIRSRHSRSKTYFCYLLVDENLRGIESISRRTIGVCAHTVTVVWFLAYARHKDTIN
;
A
#
# COMPACT_ATOMS: atom_id res chain seq x y z
N THR A 1 6.27 -10.74 -12.12
CA THR A 1 5.20 -11.62 -12.59
C THR A 1 5.24 -11.76 -14.07
N CYS A 2 5.55 -12.95 -14.59
CA CYS A 2 5.67 -13.21 -16.03
C CYS A 2 6.80 -12.40 -16.71
N ARG A 3 7.93 -12.22 -16.03
CA ARG A 3 9.13 -11.52 -16.51
C ARG A 3 10.00 -12.40 -17.41
N THR A 4 9.91 -13.73 -17.29
CA THR A 4 10.73 -14.65 -18.08
C THR A 4 9.92 -15.29 -19.21
N ARG A 5 10.65 -15.81 -20.20
CA ARG A 5 10.06 -16.58 -21.31
C ARG A 5 9.33 -17.82 -20.79
N ASP A 6 9.86 -18.48 -19.78
CA ASP A 6 9.29 -19.71 -19.23
C ASP A 6 7.98 -19.43 -18.49
N GLU A 7 7.92 -18.36 -17.69
CA GLU A 7 6.68 -17.94 -17.06
C GLU A 7 5.61 -17.60 -18.11
N PHE A 8 6.00 -16.97 -19.24
CA PHE A 8 5.07 -16.68 -20.33
C PHE A 8 4.53 -17.94 -21.00
N LEU A 9 5.40 -18.90 -21.30
CA LEU A 9 5.00 -20.17 -21.90
C LEU A 9 4.11 -20.97 -20.95
N ARG A 10 4.39 -20.94 -19.64
CA ARG A 10 3.56 -21.59 -18.63
C ARG A 10 2.16 -21.00 -18.57
N VAL A 11 2.00 -19.67 -18.57
CA VAL A 11 0.65 -19.06 -18.64
C VAL A 11 -0.09 -19.51 -19.90
N LEU A 12 0.60 -19.57 -21.03
CA LEU A 12 -0.01 -20.00 -22.30
C LEU A 12 -0.44 -21.47 -22.26
N GLU A 13 0.37 -22.35 -21.68
CA GLU A 13 0.07 -23.78 -21.51
C GLU A 13 -1.11 -23.99 -20.56
N GLU A 14 -1.14 -23.26 -19.43
CA GLU A 14 -2.22 -23.27 -18.45
C GLU A 14 -3.47 -22.47 -18.91
N THR A 15 -3.49 -21.98 -20.16
CA THR A 15 -4.65 -21.29 -20.79
C THR A 15 -4.98 -21.89 -22.17
N PRO A 16 -5.34 -23.19 -22.26
CA PRO A 16 -5.55 -23.88 -23.53
C PRO A 16 -6.67 -23.26 -24.39
N SER A 17 -7.71 -22.69 -23.78
CA SER A 17 -8.82 -22.06 -24.50
C SER A 17 -8.38 -20.88 -25.38
N LEU A 18 -7.26 -20.22 -25.04
CA LEU A 18 -6.74 -19.10 -25.83
C LEU A 18 -6.27 -19.54 -27.22
N SER A 19 -5.63 -20.71 -27.31
CA SER A 19 -5.18 -21.29 -28.59
C SER A 19 -6.35 -21.82 -29.42
N ILE A 20 -7.46 -22.18 -28.78
CA ILE A 20 -8.70 -22.56 -29.47
C ILE A 20 -9.39 -21.33 -30.06
N LYS A 21 -9.50 -20.23 -29.30
CA LYS A 21 -10.23 -19.02 -29.74
C LYS A 21 -9.44 -18.14 -30.70
N THR A 22 -8.12 -18.26 -30.77
CA THR A 22 -7.30 -17.46 -31.70
C THR A 22 -6.01 -18.15 -32.12
N ARG A 23 -5.75 -18.16 -33.44
CA ARG A 23 -4.48 -18.64 -34.02
C ARG A 23 -3.27 -17.82 -33.58
N LYS A 24 -3.47 -16.61 -33.06
CA LYS A 24 -2.43 -15.71 -32.56
C LYS A 24 -2.36 -15.72 -31.02
N SER A 25 -2.46 -16.88 -30.38
CA SER A 25 -2.56 -17.00 -28.91
C SER A 25 -1.38 -16.37 -28.16
N LYS A 26 -0.15 -16.57 -28.63
CA LYS A 26 1.05 -15.89 -28.10
C LYS A 26 0.94 -14.37 -28.18
N THR A 27 0.54 -13.83 -29.32
CA THR A 27 0.36 -12.38 -29.50
C THR A 27 -0.76 -11.84 -28.62
N ALA A 28 -1.88 -12.55 -28.53
CA ALA A 28 -3.02 -12.17 -27.70
C ALA A 28 -2.62 -12.06 -26.23
N LEU A 29 -1.97 -13.11 -25.70
CA LEU A 29 -1.45 -13.12 -24.34
C LEU A 29 -0.42 -12.00 -24.11
N GLY A 30 0.49 -11.79 -25.07
CA GLY A 30 1.50 -10.73 -25.01
C GLY A 30 0.89 -9.34 -24.93
N ILE A 31 -0.12 -9.05 -25.76
CA ILE A 31 -0.87 -7.78 -25.74
C ILE A 31 -1.55 -7.58 -24.39
N TYR A 32 -2.24 -8.60 -23.89
CA TYR A 32 -2.95 -8.53 -22.61
C TYR A 32 -2.01 -8.30 -21.43
N LEU A 33 -0.91 -9.07 -21.35
CA LEU A 33 0.09 -8.89 -20.30
C LEU A 33 0.78 -7.53 -20.38
N ALA A 34 1.04 -7.02 -21.59
CA ALA A 34 1.57 -5.67 -21.78
C ALA A 34 0.59 -4.62 -21.24
N LYS A 35 -0.71 -4.72 -21.58
CA LYS A 35 -1.77 -3.81 -21.10
C LYS A 35 -1.80 -3.71 -19.58
N ILE A 36 -1.97 -4.83 -18.88
CA ILE A 36 -2.17 -4.80 -17.42
C ILE A 36 -0.91 -4.34 -16.67
N ARG A 37 0.28 -4.61 -17.21
CA ARG A 37 1.56 -4.27 -16.56
C ARG A 37 1.98 -2.84 -16.78
N THR A 38 1.79 -2.33 -17.99
CA THR A 38 2.24 -0.99 -18.37
C THR A 38 1.17 0.06 -18.10
N GLY A 39 -0.11 -0.31 -18.17
CA GLY A 39 -1.23 0.64 -18.09
C GLY A 39 -1.43 1.44 -19.38
N GLU A 40 -0.73 1.10 -20.47
CA GLU A 40 -0.74 1.85 -21.73
C GLU A 40 -2.14 1.92 -22.37
N ALA A 41 -2.43 3.04 -23.03
CA ALA A 41 -3.67 3.21 -23.79
C ALA A 41 -3.71 2.25 -24.99
N ASP A 42 -4.91 1.90 -25.45
CA ASP A 42 -5.08 0.95 -26.56
C ASP A 42 -4.42 1.47 -27.84
N ASP A 43 -4.43 2.79 -28.07
CA ASP A 43 -3.77 3.40 -29.23
C ASP A 43 -2.25 3.19 -29.20
N ARG A 44 -1.63 3.23 -28.01
CA ARG A 44 -0.20 2.93 -27.84
C ARG A 44 0.10 1.46 -28.11
N LEU A 45 -0.77 0.56 -27.66
CA LEU A 45 -0.67 -0.87 -27.97
C LEU A 45 -0.84 -1.14 -29.48
N CYS A 46 -1.75 -0.43 -30.15
CA CYS A 46 -1.92 -0.52 -31.60
C CYS A 46 -0.62 -0.18 -32.34
N SER A 47 0.08 0.89 -31.90
CA SER A 47 1.38 1.27 -32.46
C SER A 47 2.46 0.22 -32.21
N ILE A 48 2.56 -0.31 -30.98
CA ILE A 48 3.59 -1.29 -30.59
C ILE A 48 3.41 -2.62 -31.34
N PHE A 49 2.18 -3.09 -31.47
CA PHE A 49 1.89 -4.39 -32.06
C PHE A 49 1.57 -4.31 -33.57
N HIS A 50 1.57 -3.10 -34.15
CA HIS A 50 1.22 -2.84 -35.54
C HIS A 50 -0.14 -3.44 -35.92
N MET A 51 -1.17 -3.17 -35.10
CA MET A 51 -2.52 -3.70 -35.27
C MET A 51 -3.55 -2.59 -35.23
N THR A 52 -4.72 -2.83 -35.86
CA THR A 52 -5.87 -1.94 -35.72
C THR A 52 -6.46 -2.01 -34.32
N ARG A 53 -7.10 -0.92 -33.88
CA ARG A 53 -7.76 -0.83 -32.58
C ARG A 53 -8.77 -1.94 -32.33
N GLN A 54 -9.63 -2.21 -33.31
CA GLN A 54 -10.62 -3.28 -33.24
C GLN A 54 -9.97 -4.65 -33.00
N ASN A 55 -8.80 -4.91 -33.61
CA ASN A 55 -8.09 -6.17 -33.39
C ASN A 55 -7.45 -6.26 -32.00
N VAL A 56 -6.87 -5.17 -31.49
CA VAL A 56 -6.30 -5.12 -30.14
C VAL A 56 -7.41 -5.33 -29.09
N GLU A 57 -8.52 -4.60 -29.19
CA GLU A 57 -9.66 -4.74 -28.27
C GLU A 57 -10.23 -6.17 -28.29
N ARG A 58 -10.39 -6.76 -29.48
CA ARG A 58 -10.83 -8.15 -29.63
C ARG A 58 -9.88 -9.13 -28.94
N LEU A 59 -8.58 -8.98 -29.13
CA LEU A 59 -7.58 -9.89 -28.52
C LEU A 59 -7.51 -9.70 -27.00
N LEU A 60 -7.61 -8.46 -26.50
CA LEU A 60 -7.69 -8.19 -25.06
C LEU A 60 -8.89 -8.90 -24.42
N ASN A 61 -10.06 -8.82 -25.04
CA ASN A 61 -11.28 -9.45 -24.53
C ASN A 61 -11.19 -10.97 -24.55
N ILE A 62 -10.69 -11.57 -25.63
CA ILE A 62 -10.47 -13.02 -25.71
C ILE A 62 -9.48 -13.47 -24.64
N SER A 63 -8.34 -12.79 -24.50
CA SER A 63 -7.35 -13.14 -23.49
C SER A 63 -7.89 -13.04 -22.07
N ARG A 64 -8.64 -11.98 -21.75
CA ARG A 64 -9.26 -11.82 -20.43
C ARG A 64 -10.23 -12.96 -20.11
N GLN A 65 -11.09 -13.31 -21.08
CA GLN A 65 -12.04 -14.39 -20.93
C GLN A 65 -11.31 -15.72 -20.68
N CYS A 66 -10.40 -16.09 -21.58
CA CYS A 66 -9.64 -17.35 -21.49
C CYS A 66 -8.83 -17.46 -20.19
N LEU A 67 -8.18 -16.38 -19.75
CA LEU A 67 -7.43 -16.38 -18.49
C LEU A 67 -8.34 -16.54 -17.27
N ASN A 68 -9.55 -15.95 -17.27
CA ASN A 68 -10.51 -16.16 -16.18
C ASN A 68 -11.12 -17.56 -16.18
N GLU A 69 -11.30 -18.17 -17.36
CA GLU A 69 -11.84 -19.51 -17.53
C GLU A 69 -10.83 -20.58 -17.11
N ASP A 70 -9.58 -20.49 -17.57
CA ASP A 70 -8.59 -21.57 -17.41
C ASP A 70 -7.57 -21.29 -16.30
N PHE A 71 -6.91 -20.13 -16.34
CA PHE A 71 -5.72 -19.85 -15.52
C PHE A 71 -6.07 -19.41 -14.09
N VAL A 72 -7.06 -18.53 -13.94
CA VAL A 72 -7.46 -17.98 -12.65
C VAL A 72 -7.90 -19.06 -11.65
N PRO A 73 -8.75 -20.06 -12.02
CA PRO A 73 -9.17 -21.09 -11.09
C PRO A 73 -8.04 -21.98 -10.56
N ILE A 74 -6.94 -22.12 -11.31
CA ILE A 74 -5.77 -22.92 -10.91
C ILE A 74 -4.99 -22.20 -9.79
N HIS A 75 -4.85 -20.88 -9.88
CA HIS A 75 -3.93 -20.12 -9.02
C HIS A 75 -4.60 -19.28 -7.93
N LEU A 76 -5.90 -19.02 -8.04
CA LEU A 76 -6.68 -18.46 -6.92
C LEU A 76 -7.31 -19.61 -6.14
N ALA A 77 -6.50 -20.25 -5.29
CA ALA A 77 -7.02 -21.17 -4.30
C ALA A 77 -8.21 -20.53 -3.58
N LYS A 78 -9.34 -21.23 -3.55
CA LYS A 78 -10.54 -20.74 -2.88
C LYS A 78 -10.26 -20.77 -1.38
N VAL A 79 -9.87 -19.66 -0.78
CA VAL A 79 -9.77 -19.55 0.69
C VAL A 79 -11.06 -19.98 1.40
N GLU A 80 -12.18 -19.88 0.69
CA GLU A 80 -13.48 -20.45 1.07
C GLU A 80 -13.44 -21.96 1.33
N SER A 81 -12.64 -22.75 0.59
CA SER A 81 -12.47 -24.19 0.83
C SER A 81 -11.75 -24.49 2.13
N TYR A 82 -11.04 -23.52 2.70
CA TYR A 82 -10.42 -23.61 4.02
C TYR A 82 -11.31 -22.99 5.12
N GLY A 83 -12.57 -22.67 4.81
CA GLY A 83 -13.54 -22.11 5.74
C GLY A 83 -13.42 -20.59 5.97
N TYR A 84 -12.57 -19.89 5.22
CA TYR A 84 -12.49 -18.44 5.32
C TYR A 84 -13.63 -17.77 4.57
N VAL A 85 -14.27 -16.79 5.20
CA VAL A 85 -15.33 -15.98 4.60
C VAL A 85 -14.79 -14.58 4.31
N ALA A 86 -14.86 -14.15 3.05
CA ALA A 86 -14.52 -12.78 2.68
C ALA A 86 -15.62 -11.82 3.14
N ILE A 87 -15.25 -10.79 3.90
CA ILE A 87 -16.18 -9.77 4.41
C ILE A 87 -15.69 -8.40 3.96
N MET A 88 -16.59 -7.62 3.33
CA MET A 88 -16.33 -6.22 3.01
C MET A 88 -16.69 -5.33 4.20
N PRO A 89 -15.94 -4.24 4.46
CA PRO A 89 -16.33 -3.24 5.43
C PRO A 89 -17.73 -2.68 5.14
N GLU A 90 -18.47 -2.39 6.20
CA GLU A 90 -19.85 -1.90 6.08
C GLU A 90 -19.88 -0.52 5.44
N ILE A 91 -20.76 -0.35 4.47
CA ILE A 91 -21.01 0.92 3.79
C ILE A 91 -22.20 1.58 4.47
N LYS A 92 -22.07 2.86 4.82
CA LYS A 92 -23.19 3.64 5.35
C LYS A 92 -24.32 3.73 4.32
N THR A 93 -25.56 3.60 4.77
CA THR A 93 -26.72 3.92 3.93
C THR A 93 -26.72 5.42 3.61
N ARG A 94 -27.34 5.81 2.49
CA ARG A 94 -27.34 7.21 2.01
C ARG A 94 -27.84 8.23 3.04
N THR A 95 -28.73 7.81 3.93
CA THR A 95 -29.34 8.66 4.96
C THR A 95 -28.61 8.60 6.30
N ALA A 96 -27.72 7.63 6.50
CA ALA A 96 -27.03 7.44 7.78
C ALA A 96 -25.75 8.29 7.87
N THR A 97 -25.64 9.04 8.96
CA THR A 97 -24.43 9.80 9.29
C THR A 97 -23.33 8.88 9.85
N GLN A 98 -23.70 7.79 10.55
CA GLN A 98 -22.79 6.86 11.22
C GLN A 98 -23.24 5.39 11.08
N LEU A 99 -22.27 4.46 11.16
CA LEU A 99 -22.55 3.01 11.29
C LEU A 99 -23.08 2.67 12.68
N THR A 100 -23.91 1.63 12.78
CA THR A 100 -24.27 1.05 14.09
C THR A 100 -23.04 0.49 14.80
N THR A 101 -23.13 0.32 16.12
CA THR A 101 -22.04 -0.29 16.92
C THR A 101 -21.61 -1.65 16.36
N MET A 102 -22.57 -2.50 16.00
CA MET A 102 -22.30 -3.83 15.45
C MET A 102 -21.62 -3.75 14.07
N GLN A 103 -22.12 -2.92 13.16
CA GLN A 103 -21.51 -2.70 11.84
C GLN A 103 -20.09 -2.11 11.96
N GLY A 104 -19.91 -1.16 12.88
CA GLY A 104 -18.61 -0.59 13.18
C GLY A 104 -17.64 -1.65 13.70
N ASN A 105 -18.08 -2.54 14.58
CA ASN A 105 -17.25 -3.62 15.11
C ASN A 105 -16.88 -4.65 14.03
N LYS A 106 -17.82 -5.07 13.18
CA LYS A 106 -17.53 -5.94 12.02
C LYS A 106 -16.53 -5.29 11.08
N SER A 107 -16.72 -4.01 10.75
CA SER A 107 -15.79 -3.26 9.89
C SER A 107 -14.40 -3.15 10.53
N ARG A 108 -14.32 -2.98 11.86
CA ARG A 108 -13.04 -2.95 12.58
C ARG A 108 -12.27 -4.25 12.42
N MET A 109 -12.94 -5.41 12.45
CA MET A 109 -12.31 -6.72 12.20
C MET A 109 -11.67 -6.78 10.81
N CYS A 110 -12.36 -6.32 9.76
CA CYS A 110 -11.79 -6.21 8.42
C CYS A 110 -10.58 -5.27 8.37
N THR A 111 -10.55 -4.21 9.19
CA THR A 111 -9.44 -3.25 9.20
C THR A 111 -8.24 -3.66 10.05
N ILE A 112 -8.35 -4.72 10.86
CA ILE A 112 -7.21 -5.25 11.63
C ILE A 112 -6.14 -5.82 10.68
N CYS A 113 -6.55 -6.49 9.60
CA CYS A 113 -5.63 -6.99 8.57
C CYS A 113 -5.26 -5.92 7.52
N ARG A 114 -5.42 -4.63 7.83
CA ARG A 114 -5.13 -3.54 6.89
C ARG A 114 -3.68 -3.55 6.41
N TRP A 115 -2.70 -3.81 7.29
CA TRP A 115 -1.29 -3.82 6.87
C TRP A 115 -1.00 -4.91 5.83
N PRO A 116 -1.36 -6.19 6.04
CA PRO A 116 -1.24 -7.21 4.98
C PRO A 116 -1.93 -6.81 3.67
N VAL A 117 -3.14 -6.25 3.75
CA VAL A 117 -3.90 -5.79 2.57
C VAL A 117 -3.18 -4.65 1.85
N GLU A 118 -2.62 -3.68 2.57
CA GLU A 118 -1.86 -2.57 2.02
C GLU A 118 -0.58 -3.04 1.33
N VAL A 119 0.16 -3.97 1.94
CA VAL A 119 1.39 -4.55 1.34
C VAL A 119 1.04 -5.29 0.04
N VAL A 120 0.00 -6.12 0.06
CA VAL A 120 -0.49 -6.84 -1.13
C VAL A 120 -0.98 -5.87 -2.21
N ASN A 121 -1.76 -4.85 -1.84
CA ASN A 121 -2.23 -3.82 -2.78
C ASN A 121 -1.06 -3.01 -3.37
N GLY A 122 -0.06 -2.68 -2.55
CA GLY A 122 1.18 -2.05 -2.99
C GLY A 122 1.91 -2.90 -4.02
N ARG A 123 2.01 -4.22 -3.80
CA ARG A 123 2.55 -5.18 -4.78
C ARG A 123 1.78 -5.15 -6.10
N PHE A 124 0.44 -5.17 -6.03
CA PHE A 124 -0.40 -5.10 -7.23
C PHE A 124 -0.16 -3.81 -8.01
N LYS A 125 -0.23 -2.65 -7.34
CA LYS A 125 0.02 -1.36 -8.00
C LYS A 125 1.44 -1.28 -8.54
N ARG A 126 2.45 -1.81 -7.82
CA ARG A 126 3.83 -1.83 -8.28
C ARG A 126 3.98 -2.60 -9.59
N ASP A 127 3.46 -3.83 -9.64
CA ASP A 127 3.72 -4.78 -10.72
C ASP A 127 2.72 -4.67 -11.89
N PHE A 128 1.52 -4.13 -11.65
CA PHE A 128 0.44 -3.96 -12.62
C PHE A 128 -0.02 -2.51 -12.64
N ARG A 129 0.64 -1.69 -13.47
CA ARG A 129 0.41 -0.24 -13.51
C ARG A 129 -1.01 0.14 -13.89
N THR A 130 -1.76 -0.74 -14.56
CA THR A 130 -3.19 -0.52 -14.86
C THR A 130 -3.96 -0.08 -13.61
N PHE A 131 -3.67 -0.66 -12.43
CA PHE A 131 -4.35 -0.36 -11.17
C PHE A 131 -3.91 0.95 -10.49
N ARG A 132 -3.00 1.72 -11.08
CA ARG A 132 -2.62 3.06 -10.60
C ARG A 132 -3.48 4.15 -11.21
N HIS A 133 -4.02 3.92 -12.40
CA HIS A 133 -4.75 4.94 -13.14
C HIS A 133 -6.13 5.20 -12.53
N THR A 134 -6.60 6.44 -12.65
CA THR A 134 -8.01 6.77 -12.43
C THR A 134 -8.85 6.15 -13.53
N TYR A 135 -9.73 5.21 -13.17
CA TYR A 135 -10.57 4.50 -14.13
C TYR A 135 -11.75 5.36 -14.59
N PHE A 136 -12.00 5.41 -15.90
CA PHE A 136 -13.28 5.84 -16.44
C PHE A 136 -14.33 4.74 -16.24
N ASN A 137 -15.60 5.11 -16.02
CA ASN A 137 -16.69 4.17 -15.69
C ASN A 137 -16.80 2.95 -16.63
N LYS A 138 -16.48 3.10 -17.93
CA LYS A 138 -16.51 1.98 -18.89
C LYS A 138 -15.42 0.94 -18.63
N SER A 139 -14.22 1.36 -18.22
CA SER A 139 -13.09 0.47 -17.92
C SER A 139 -13.26 -0.25 -16.57
N MET A 140 -14.12 0.26 -15.69
CA MET A 140 -14.42 -0.40 -14.41
C MET A 140 -15.08 -1.78 -14.57
N LEU A 141 -15.79 -2.02 -15.69
CA LEU A 141 -16.50 -3.28 -15.93
C LEU A 141 -15.55 -4.49 -15.94
N HIS A 142 -14.33 -4.31 -16.45
CA HIS A 142 -13.32 -5.38 -16.54
C HIS A 142 -12.29 -5.33 -15.42
N MET A 143 -12.33 -4.31 -14.57
CA MET A 143 -11.32 -4.09 -13.53
C MET A 143 -11.24 -5.27 -12.55
N TYR A 144 -12.38 -5.84 -12.18
CA TYR A 144 -12.40 -6.98 -11.27
C TYR A 144 -11.81 -8.24 -11.91
N GLU A 145 -12.13 -8.51 -13.17
CA GLU A 145 -11.56 -9.61 -13.95
C GLU A 145 -10.04 -9.46 -14.11
N ASP A 146 -9.58 -8.25 -14.46
CA ASP A 146 -8.16 -7.94 -14.58
C ASP A 146 -7.44 -8.11 -13.22
N PHE A 147 -8.08 -7.71 -12.12
CA PHE A 147 -7.54 -7.87 -10.77
C PHE A 147 -7.42 -9.35 -10.36
N ARG A 148 -8.41 -10.19 -10.68
CA ARG A 148 -8.36 -11.64 -10.45
C ARG A 148 -7.22 -12.28 -11.24
N ILE A 149 -7.04 -11.89 -12.50
CA ILE A 149 -5.92 -12.37 -13.32
C ILE A 149 -4.58 -11.92 -12.74
N ALA A 150 -4.45 -10.66 -12.33
CA ALA A 150 -3.23 -10.16 -11.70
C ALA A 150 -2.91 -10.91 -10.38
N ALA A 151 -3.94 -11.25 -9.60
CA ALA A 151 -3.81 -12.05 -8.39
C ALA A 151 -3.38 -13.50 -8.68
N ALA A 152 -3.97 -14.14 -9.69
CA ALA A 152 -3.55 -15.45 -10.17
C ALA A 152 -2.09 -15.45 -10.65
N LEU A 153 -1.70 -14.46 -11.46
CA LEU A 153 -0.32 -14.29 -11.91
C LEU A 153 0.64 -14.11 -10.73
N THR A 154 0.22 -13.34 -9.72
CA THR A 154 0.98 -13.16 -8.49
C THR A 154 1.15 -14.51 -7.78
N ASN A 155 0.08 -15.24 -7.51
CA ASN A 155 0.20 -16.53 -6.83
C ASN A 155 1.05 -17.55 -7.60
N ALA A 156 1.00 -17.53 -8.94
CA ALA A 156 1.75 -18.46 -9.78
C ALA A 156 3.27 -18.23 -9.78
N PHE A 157 3.71 -16.96 -9.70
CA PHE A 157 5.09 -16.57 -10.04
C PHE A 157 5.81 -15.78 -8.96
N HIS A 158 5.10 -15.30 -7.96
CA HIS A 158 5.68 -14.50 -6.90
C HIS A 158 5.83 -15.33 -5.63
N ILE A 159 6.93 -15.12 -4.92
CA ILE A 159 7.13 -15.69 -3.58
C ILE A 159 6.04 -15.12 -2.64
N PRO A 160 5.43 -15.95 -1.77
CA PRO A 160 4.55 -15.49 -0.70
C PRO A 160 5.18 -14.33 0.07
N LEU A 161 4.36 -13.34 0.43
CA LEU A 161 4.83 -12.21 1.22
C LEU A 161 4.98 -12.66 2.67
N PHE A 162 6.16 -13.16 3.02
CA PHE A 162 6.61 -13.28 4.39
C PHE A 162 7.58 -12.14 4.65
N THR A 163 7.05 -10.95 4.91
CA THR A 163 7.87 -9.78 5.24
C THR A 163 7.70 -9.52 6.73
N PRO A 164 8.63 -9.99 7.58
CA PRO A 164 8.61 -9.65 9.00
C PRO A 164 8.64 -8.13 9.17
N ASN A 165 7.91 -7.65 10.17
CA ASN A 165 7.96 -6.24 10.52
C ASN A 165 9.05 -6.05 11.58
N HIS A 166 10.29 -5.99 11.12
CA HIS A 166 11.46 -5.87 12.00
C HIS A 166 11.40 -4.66 12.94
N LEU A 167 10.80 -3.54 12.51
CA LEU A 167 10.62 -2.40 13.41
C LEU A 167 9.61 -2.72 14.53
N ALA A 168 8.55 -3.49 14.24
CA ALA A 168 7.63 -3.96 15.28
C ALA A 168 8.32 -4.95 16.23
N GLU A 169 9.08 -5.90 15.69
CA GLU A 169 9.89 -6.83 16.49
C GLU A 169 10.85 -6.09 17.43
N TYR A 170 11.55 -5.08 16.91
CA TYR A 170 12.44 -4.21 17.69
C TYR A 170 11.69 -3.46 18.80
N VAL A 171 10.57 -2.82 18.47
CA VAL A 171 9.74 -2.06 19.43
C VAL A 171 9.22 -2.95 20.55
N GLU A 172 8.82 -4.18 20.22
CA GLU A 172 8.33 -5.17 21.18
C GLU A 172 9.48 -5.69 22.06
N ALA A 173 10.58 -6.13 21.45
CA ALA A 173 11.74 -6.66 22.15
C ALA A 173 12.35 -5.63 23.14
N ARG A 174 12.42 -4.36 22.74
CA ARG A 174 12.92 -3.27 23.59
C ARG A 174 11.84 -2.61 24.46
N SER A 175 10.58 -3.07 24.39
CA SER A 175 9.47 -2.51 25.17
C SER A 175 9.32 -0.97 25.06
N LEU A 176 9.59 -0.40 23.88
CA LEU A 176 9.75 1.05 23.70
C LEU A 176 8.51 1.86 24.10
N ASN A 177 7.33 1.25 24.12
CA ASN A 177 6.10 1.90 24.60
C ASN A 177 6.20 2.38 26.06
N ARG A 178 7.12 1.80 26.85
CA ARG A 178 7.37 2.18 28.25
C ARG A 178 8.44 3.27 28.37
N HIS A 179 9.23 3.51 27.33
CA HIS A 179 10.35 4.44 27.33
C HIS A 179 9.84 5.85 27.02
N ARG A 180 9.65 6.66 28.07
CA ARG A 180 9.22 8.07 27.92
C ARG A 180 10.38 9.04 27.88
N ILE A 181 11.44 8.78 28.65
CA ILE A 181 12.58 9.69 28.82
C ILE A 181 13.42 9.75 27.54
N GLU A 182 13.47 8.65 26.79
CA GLU A 182 14.24 8.55 25.55
C GLU A 182 13.55 9.20 24.34
N PHE A 183 12.37 9.80 24.53
CA PHE A 183 11.58 10.39 23.45
C PHE A 183 11.22 11.84 23.78
N ASN A 184 11.58 12.74 22.87
CA ASN A 184 11.30 14.16 22.96
C ASN A 184 10.09 14.51 22.08
N ASN A 185 9.23 15.43 22.53
CA ASN A 185 8.16 15.94 21.67
C ASN A 185 8.76 16.69 20.48
N ILE A 186 8.18 16.49 19.30
CA ILE A 186 8.55 17.30 18.14
C ILE A 186 7.97 18.71 18.31
N SER A 187 8.84 19.71 18.31
CA SER A 187 8.49 21.12 18.19
C SER A 187 8.95 21.66 16.84
N GLY A 188 8.45 22.83 16.42
CA GLY A 188 8.86 23.47 15.17
C GLY A 188 10.35 23.88 15.11
N HIS A 189 11.10 23.76 16.20
CA HIS A 189 12.49 24.21 16.33
C HIS A 189 13.41 23.09 16.83
N LEU A 190 13.53 22.00 16.08
CA LEU A 190 14.57 20.99 16.33
C LEU A 190 15.81 21.32 15.46
N PRO A 191 17.04 21.29 16.00
CA PRO A 191 18.25 21.67 15.26
C PRO A 191 18.52 20.83 14.01
N HIS A 192 18.21 19.53 14.06
CA HIS A 192 18.55 18.57 13.01
C HIS A 192 17.41 18.35 11.99
N LEU A 193 16.25 18.96 12.23
CA LEU A 193 15.10 18.87 11.34
C LEU A 193 15.39 19.25 9.87
N PRO A 194 16.33 20.13 9.50
CA PRO A 194 16.63 20.43 8.10
C PRO A 194 17.06 19.21 7.26
N HIS A 195 17.60 18.15 7.86
CA HIS A 195 18.07 16.96 7.14
C HIS A 195 16.96 15.95 6.85
N PHE A 196 15.82 16.08 7.52
CA PHE A 196 14.69 15.19 7.33
C PHE A 196 14.18 15.25 5.88
N PRO A 197 13.85 14.10 5.24
CA PRO A 197 13.46 14.05 3.83
C PRO A 197 12.29 14.97 3.49
N VAL A 198 12.42 15.70 2.38
CA VAL A 198 11.34 16.53 1.81
C VAL A 198 10.61 15.73 0.74
N LEU A 199 9.29 15.63 0.86
CA LEU A 199 8.43 14.95 -0.12
C LEU A 199 7.60 15.94 -0.90
N THR A 200 7.27 15.60 -2.14
CA THR A 200 6.23 16.27 -2.94
C THR A 200 4.83 15.84 -2.52
N GLU A 201 3.80 16.58 -2.96
CA GLU A 201 2.41 16.19 -2.71
C GLU A 201 2.05 14.85 -3.39
N ASP A 202 2.55 14.61 -4.61
CA ASP A 202 2.34 13.34 -5.31
C ASP A 202 2.99 12.17 -4.56
N GLU A 203 4.18 12.37 -4.00
CA GLU A 203 4.84 11.36 -3.17
C GLU A 203 4.07 11.09 -1.88
N LEU A 204 3.51 12.13 -1.26
CA LEU A 204 2.63 11.96 -0.10
C LEU A 204 1.37 11.17 -0.45
N ILE A 205 0.72 11.46 -1.59
CA ILE A 205 -0.47 10.73 -2.05
C ILE A 205 -0.13 9.27 -2.32
N LEU A 206 1.04 9.01 -2.91
CA LEU A 206 1.52 7.66 -3.15
C LEU A 206 1.81 6.93 -1.83
N PHE A 207 2.47 7.60 -0.88
CA PHE A 207 2.75 7.09 0.46
C PHE A 207 1.47 6.74 1.21
N SER A 208 0.48 7.64 1.23
CA SER A 208 -0.79 7.44 1.93
C SER A 208 -1.80 6.57 1.18
N VAL A 209 -1.42 6.04 0.01
CA VAL A 209 -2.26 5.23 -0.88
C VAL A 209 -3.57 5.97 -1.24
N GLY A 210 -3.51 7.30 -1.37
CA GLY A 210 -4.63 8.17 -1.71
C GLY A 210 -4.82 9.36 -0.75
N THR A 211 -5.70 10.29 -1.13
CA THR A 211 -5.85 11.59 -0.44
C THR A 211 -6.61 11.55 0.87
N TYR A 212 -7.32 10.45 1.17
CA TYR A 212 -8.20 10.39 2.34
C TYR A 212 -7.45 10.62 3.66
N GLN A 213 -6.33 9.92 3.87
CA GLN A 213 -5.55 10.04 5.10
C GLN A 213 -4.87 11.42 5.22
N LEU A 214 -4.44 11.99 4.08
CA LEU A 214 -3.85 13.32 4.03
C LEU A 214 -4.81 14.42 4.47
N LYS A 215 -6.09 14.33 4.09
CA LYS A 215 -7.13 15.27 4.52
C LYS A 215 -7.33 15.31 6.04
N LEU A 216 -6.94 14.25 6.75
CA LEU A 216 -7.03 14.18 8.21
C LEU A 216 -5.77 14.70 8.92
N ALA A 217 -4.65 14.81 8.21
CA ALA A 217 -3.34 15.07 8.80
C ALA A 217 -3.29 16.39 9.59
N ALA A 218 -3.80 17.48 9.03
CA ALA A 218 -3.81 18.79 9.67
C ALA A 218 -4.59 18.81 11.00
N SER A 219 -5.69 18.05 11.08
CA SER A 219 -6.51 17.95 12.29
C SER A 219 -5.77 17.23 13.42
N TYR A 220 -5.15 16.08 13.12
CA TYR A 220 -4.33 15.36 14.10
C TYR A 220 -3.10 16.17 14.53
N TYR A 221 -2.43 16.85 13.61
CA TYR A 221 -1.32 17.72 13.96
C TYR A 221 -1.76 18.88 14.88
N SER A 222 -2.95 19.43 14.68
CA SER A 222 -3.52 20.44 15.57
C SER A 222 -3.74 19.90 16.99
N GLU A 223 -4.10 18.63 17.15
CA GLU A 223 -4.17 17.98 18.47
C GLU A 223 -2.78 17.88 19.12
N HIS A 224 -1.73 17.59 18.35
CA HIS A 224 -0.34 17.58 18.84
C HIS A 224 0.10 18.93 19.38
N ILE A 225 -0.14 20.00 18.61
CA ILE A 225 0.26 21.36 19.01
C ILE A 225 -0.46 21.81 20.28
N ARG A 226 -1.71 21.40 20.47
CA ARG A 226 -2.49 21.72 21.68
C ARG A 226 -2.12 20.87 22.90
N GLY A 227 -1.14 19.96 22.79
CA GLY A 227 -0.82 18.99 23.84
C GLY A 227 -1.97 18.01 24.11
N GLY A 228 -2.75 17.70 23.07
CA GLY A 228 -3.97 16.91 23.14
C GLY A 228 -3.73 15.40 23.19
N ASP A 229 -4.69 14.65 22.66
CA ASP A 229 -4.70 13.19 22.71
C ASP A 229 -3.76 12.53 21.68
N TYR A 230 -3.19 13.30 20.76
CA TYR A 230 -2.24 12.84 19.75
C TYR A 230 -0.92 13.59 19.92
N ILE A 231 0.19 12.88 20.12
CA ILE A 231 1.50 13.48 20.36
C ILE A 231 2.55 12.81 19.46
N ILE A 232 3.37 13.61 18.80
CA ILE A 232 4.48 13.17 17.94
C ILE A 232 5.78 13.38 18.70
N GLU A 233 6.55 12.31 18.78
CA GLU A 233 7.80 12.22 19.53
C GLU A 233 8.92 11.68 18.63
N ILE A 234 10.14 12.07 18.95
CA ILE A 234 11.37 11.67 18.29
C ILE A 234 12.32 11.06 19.32
N TYR A 235 13.05 10.01 18.94
CA TYR A 235 14.05 9.42 19.81
C TYR A 235 15.16 10.44 20.08
N ALA A 236 15.58 10.54 21.33
CA ALA A 236 16.46 11.61 21.80
C ALA A 236 17.87 11.51 21.20
N ASN A 237 18.38 10.29 21.03
CA ASN A 237 19.70 10.02 20.48
C ASN A 237 19.59 9.21 19.18
N ASN A 238 19.29 9.88 18.07
CA ASN A 238 19.11 9.22 16.78
C ASN A 238 20.42 8.67 16.18
N ASP A 239 21.57 9.20 16.60
CA ASP A 239 22.88 8.76 16.11
C ASP A 239 23.32 7.42 16.70
N ASP A 240 22.74 7.01 17.84
CA ASP A 240 23.07 5.77 18.53
C ASP A 240 21.81 5.11 19.11
N ILE A 241 20.99 4.60 18.19
CA ILE A 241 19.83 3.78 18.56
C ILE A 241 20.28 2.33 18.72
N PRO A 242 20.19 1.76 19.94
CA PRO A 242 20.84 0.50 20.24
C PRO A 242 20.11 -0.70 19.63
N ASP A 243 20.86 -1.74 19.30
CA ASP A 243 20.44 -3.06 18.78
C ASP A 243 19.70 -3.09 17.44
N LEU A 244 19.59 -1.98 16.69
CA LEU A 244 18.88 -2.01 15.40
C LEU A 244 19.47 -3.03 14.41
N ASN A 245 20.79 -3.20 14.39
CA ASN A 245 21.47 -4.22 13.57
C ASN A 245 21.00 -5.65 13.87
N ASN A 246 20.54 -5.95 15.10
CA ASN A 246 20.05 -7.29 15.46
C ASN A 246 18.70 -7.62 14.81
N PHE A 247 18.04 -6.62 14.21
CA PHE A 247 16.73 -6.75 13.57
C PHE A 247 16.79 -6.38 12.08
N ASP A 248 17.96 -6.39 11.44
CA ASP A 248 18.13 -6.01 10.03
C ASP A 248 17.59 -4.59 9.71
N LEU A 249 17.74 -3.66 10.67
CA LEU A 249 17.37 -2.25 10.53
C LEU A 249 18.62 -1.39 10.30
N PRO A 250 18.50 -0.29 9.52
CA PRO A 250 19.59 0.65 9.33
C PRO A 250 20.00 1.28 10.66
N THR A 251 21.30 1.56 10.83
CA THR A 251 21.89 2.05 12.09
C THR A 251 22.49 3.46 12.02
N THR A 252 22.64 4.03 10.83
CA THR A 252 23.29 5.35 10.66
C THR A 252 22.40 6.28 9.86
N ASN A 253 22.44 7.57 10.17
CA ASN A 253 21.60 8.61 9.56
C ASN A 253 20.11 8.22 9.57
N ILE A 254 19.62 7.83 10.75
CA ILE A 254 18.26 7.35 10.94
C ILE A 254 17.47 8.28 11.85
N TRP A 255 16.14 8.21 11.75
CA TRP A 255 15.23 8.83 12.71
C TRP A 255 14.25 7.81 13.23
N LEU A 256 14.22 7.60 14.55
CA LEU A 256 13.15 6.84 15.17
C LEU A 256 12.08 7.79 15.69
N LEU A 257 10.93 7.77 15.02
CA LEU A 257 9.76 8.57 15.35
C LEU A 257 8.69 7.70 16.00
N ARG A 258 7.95 8.29 16.93
CA ARG A 258 6.81 7.65 17.58
C ARG A 258 5.63 8.62 17.64
N SER A 259 4.45 8.15 17.25
CA SER A 259 3.20 8.84 17.59
C SER A 259 2.50 8.12 18.74
N ARG A 260 2.10 8.88 19.76
CA ARG A 260 1.34 8.41 20.92
C ARG A 260 -0.09 8.91 20.82
N ILE A 261 -1.05 7.99 20.90
CA ILE A 261 -2.46 8.26 20.60
C ILE A 261 -3.31 7.78 21.78
N ARG A 262 -3.90 8.69 22.54
CA ARG A 262 -4.87 8.34 23.59
C ARG A 262 -6.17 7.88 22.94
N SER A 263 -6.71 6.75 23.40
CA SER A 263 -7.97 6.23 22.86
C SER A 263 -9.14 7.15 23.19
N ARG A 264 -9.88 7.54 22.16
CA ARG A 264 -11.14 8.31 22.32
C ARG A 264 -12.24 7.50 23.01
N HIS A 265 -12.10 6.18 23.09
CA HIS A 265 -13.07 5.27 23.68
C HIS A 265 -12.67 4.77 25.08
N SER A 266 -11.43 5.02 25.51
CA SER A 266 -10.93 4.54 26.79
C SER A 266 -9.75 5.38 27.26
N ARG A 267 -9.92 6.11 28.37
CA ARG A 267 -8.87 6.96 28.93
C ARG A 267 -7.61 6.19 29.37
N SER A 268 -7.74 4.89 29.67
CA SER A 268 -6.62 4.03 30.07
C SER A 268 -5.83 3.45 28.90
N LYS A 269 -6.37 3.49 27.68
CA LYS A 269 -5.71 2.92 26.50
C LYS A 269 -4.96 3.99 25.71
N THR A 270 -3.69 3.71 25.46
CA THR A 270 -2.83 4.50 24.58
C THR A 270 -2.28 3.58 23.50
N TYR A 271 -2.37 4.02 22.25
CA TYR A 271 -1.81 3.35 21.09
C TYR A 271 -0.52 4.04 20.67
N PHE A 272 0.36 3.27 20.05
CA PHE A 272 1.64 3.74 19.55
C PHE A 272 1.84 3.32 18.11
N CYS A 273 2.46 4.21 17.33
CA CYS A 273 2.90 3.92 15.98
C CYS A 273 4.33 4.40 15.86
N TYR A 274 5.19 3.64 15.21
CA TYR A 274 6.59 4.00 15.03
C TYR A 274 6.91 4.07 13.55
N LEU A 275 7.79 5.01 13.20
CA LEU A 275 8.39 5.16 11.89
C LEU A 275 9.89 5.21 12.08
N LEU A 276 10.62 4.44 11.29
CA LEU A 276 12.06 4.55 11.17
C LEU A 276 12.35 5.14 9.78
N VAL A 277 13.00 6.30 9.77
CA VAL A 277 13.37 7.03 8.55
C VAL A 277 14.86 6.86 8.31
N ASP A 278 15.24 6.52 7.09
CA ASP A 278 16.63 6.33 6.67
C ASP A 278 17.01 7.45 5.69
N GLU A 279 17.85 8.38 6.14
CA GLU A 279 18.30 9.53 5.34
C GLU A 279 19.21 9.12 4.18
N ASN A 280 19.79 7.92 4.21
CA ASN A 280 20.62 7.43 3.11
C ASN A 280 19.77 7.13 1.86
N LEU A 281 18.45 7.01 2.02
CA LEU A 281 17.48 6.80 0.95
C LEU A 281 16.79 8.10 0.53
N ARG A 282 16.11 8.08 -0.62
CA ARG A 282 15.45 9.28 -1.19
C ARG A 282 13.95 9.13 -1.30
N GLY A 283 13.26 10.26 -1.26
CA GLY A 283 11.81 10.32 -1.42
C GLY A 283 11.10 9.39 -0.45
N ILE A 284 10.07 8.69 -0.91
CA ILE A 284 9.25 7.79 -0.08
C ILE A 284 10.05 6.61 0.51
N GLU A 285 11.13 6.19 -0.15
CA GLU A 285 11.92 5.03 0.28
C GLU A 285 12.61 5.28 1.63
N SER A 286 12.94 6.54 1.92
CA SER A 286 13.45 6.96 3.22
C SER A 286 12.50 6.64 4.36
N ILE A 287 11.18 6.59 4.13
CA ILE A 287 10.16 6.39 5.18
C ILE A 287 9.58 4.98 5.10
N SER A 288 10.38 3.98 4.74
CA SER A 288 9.88 2.63 4.40
C SER A 288 9.53 1.76 5.62
N ARG A 289 10.13 1.98 6.79
CA ARG A 289 10.01 1.09 7.97
C ARG A 289 8.99 1.65 8.97
N ARG A 290 7.92 0.91 9.24
CA ARG A 290 6.80 1.35 10.09
C ARG A 290 6.17 0.17 10.82
N THR A 291 5.74 0.35 12.07
CA THR A 291 5.09 -0.73 12.83
C THR A 291 3.67 -1.04 12.37
N ILE A 292 3.01 -0.07 11.75
CA ILE A 292 1.67 -0.22 11.20
C ILE A 292 1.57 0.41 9.81
N GLY A 293 0.41 0.21 9.17
CA GLY A 293 0.10 0.79 7.85
C GLY A 293 0.05 2.32 7.85
N VAL A 294 -0.29 2.89 6.70
CA VAL A 294 -0.32 4.34 6.47
C VAL A 294 -1.64 4.98 6.92
N CYS A 295 -2.04 4.71 8.16
CA CYS A 295 -3.19 5.36 8.77
C CYS A 295 -2.98 6.88 8.92
N ALA A 296 -4.07 7.63 9.15
CA ALA A 296 -4.00 9.08 9.38
C ALA A 296 -2.93 9.48 10.39
N HIS A 297 -2.71 8.71 11.46
CA HIS A 297 -1.68 8.99 12.47
C HIS A 297 -0.27 8.93 11.88
N THR A 298 0.07 7.86 11.15
CA THR A 298 1.35 7.73 10.44
C THR A 298 1.52 8.83 9.39
N VAL A 299 0.46 9.08 8.61
CA VAL A 299 0.46 10.10 7.56
C VAL A 299 0.62 11.49 8.14
N THR A 300 0.08 11.78 9.33
CA THR A 300 0.24 13.07 10.01
C THR A 300 1.71 13.38 10.30
N VAL A 301 2.45 12.39 10.82
CA VAL A 301 3.89 12.53 11.11
C VAL A 301 4.65 12.89 9.84
N VAL A 302 4.44 12.11 8.78
CA VAL A 302 5.14 12.29 7.49
C VAL A 302 4.72 13.58 6.80
N TRP A 303 3.42 13.88 6.76
CA TRP A 303 2.89 15.11 6.17
C TRP A 303 3.49 16.34 6.84
N PHE A 304 3.53 16.38 8.18
CA PHE A 304 4.10 17.53 8.88
C PHE A 304 5.60 17.67 8.62
N LEU A 305 6.38 16.61 8.87
CA LEU A 305 7.84 16.65 8.83
C LEU A 305 8.41 16.70 7.41
N ALA A 306 7.77 16.06 6.42
CA ALA A 306 8.33 15.99 5.07
C ALA A 306 7.75 17.04 4.11
N TYR A 307 6.67 17.73 4.47
CA TYR A 307 5.96 18.59 3.52
C TYR A 307 5.45 19.89 4.15
N ALA A 308 4.59 19.80 5.16
CA ALA A 308 3.79 20.91 5.63
C ALA A 308 4.66 22.05 6.20
N ARG A 309 5.69 21.73 7.00
CA ARG A 309 6.61 22.72 7.56
C ARG A 309 7.48 23.46 6.53
N HIS A 310 7.56 22.94 5.30
CA HIS A 310 8.30 23.56 4.20
C HIS A 310 7.42 24.45 3.32
N LYS A 311 6.12 24.54 3.64
CA LYS A 311 5.20 25.48 3.00
C LYS A 311 5.14 26.74 3.85
N ASP A 312 5.24 27.89 3.21
CA ASP A 312 5.22 29.23 3.84
C ASP A 312 3.91 29.56 4.60
N THR A 313 2.95 28.64 4.64
CA THR A 313 1.59 28.84 5.17
C THR A 313 1.32 28.22 6.55
N ILE A 314 2.33 27.66 7.24
CA ILE A 314 2.16 27.00 8.56
C ILE A 314 2.99 27.67 9.68
N ASN A 315 3.50 28.88 9.45
CA ASN A 315 4.06 29.72 10.52
C ASN A 315 3.01 30.64 11.12
#